data_AF-A0A973XWB5-F1
#
_entry.id   AF-A0A973XWB5-F1
#
_cell.length_a   1.000
_cell.length_b   1.000
_cell.length_c   1.000
_cell.angle_alpha   90.00
_cell.angle_beta   90.00
_cell.angle_gamma   90.00
#
_symmetry.space_group_name_H-M   'P 1'
#
loop_
_entity.id
_entity.type
_entity.pdbx_description
1 polymer ?
#
loop_
_entity_poly.entity_id
_entity_poly.type
_entity_poly.pdbx_seq_one_letter_code
_entity_poly.pdbx_strand_id
1 'polypeptide(L)'
;MTGSDASPSFRLAYVPGVTPTKWVRIWNERLPDVPLTLVGVAAAEAFEALRGGGADAGLVRLPVDRTDLSAIPLYTETTVVVVPKDHLIAAVDEVTSEDLADDIVLHPLDDTLDWESPPGRPAIERPATTADAVELVAAGVGLLVVPQSLARLHHRRDLTYRPVSDAPQSRVALSWPQDETTDLVEQFIGIVRGRTVNSTRGRPPAEAQPKAKATDKARAKARSQDKGGAQRKPAAGTSAGRSSRAGSGAARGGKRGRPRRRS
;
A
#
# COMPACT_ATOMS: atom_id res chain seq x y z
N MET A 1 19.52 17.86 -36.70
CA MET A 1 20.74 17.11 -36.31
C MET A 1 20.37 16.39 -35.03
N THR A 2 20.00 15.11 -35.18
CA THR A 2 19.74 14.05 -34.18
C THR A 2 19.33 14.49 -32.77
N GLY A 3 18.02 14.78 -32.59
CA GLY A 3 17.40 14.60 -31.28
C GLY A 3 17.45 13.10 -30.98
N SER A 4 18.21 12.71 -29.96
CA SER A 4 18.22 11.34 -29.49
C SER A 4 16.82 11.06 -28.92
N ASP A 5 15.96 10.38 -29.68
CA ASP A 5 14.71 9.81 -29.17
C ASP A 5 15.09 8.69 -28.19
N ALA A 6 15.54 9.08 -27.00
CA ALA A 6 15.67 8.17 -25.89
C ALA A 6 14.27 7.65 -25.62
N SER A 7 14.07 6.33 -25.77
CA SER A 7 12.81 5.71 -25.42
C SER A 7 12.43 6.11 -23.99
N PRO A 8 11.19 6.55 -23.75
CA PRO A 8 10.78 6.99 -22.43
C PRO A 8 11.02 5.85 -21.43
N SER A 9 11.65 6.16 -20.30
CA SER A 9 11.90 5.21 -19.21
C SER A 9 11.63 5.89 -17.88
N PHE A 10 11.39 5.11 -16.84
CA PHE A 10 11.11 5.63 -15.50
C PHE A 10 11.97 4.92 -14.46
N ARG A 11 12.78 5.67 -13.73
CA ARG A 11 13.67 5.18 -12.67
C ARG A 11 13.06 5.49 -11.32
N LEU A 12 12.76 4.44 -10.57
CA LEU A 12 12.18 4.54 -9.24
C LEU A 12 13.22 4.10 -8.20
N ALA A 13 13.74 5.08 -7.45
CA ALA A 13 14.56 4.79 -6.29
C ALA A 13 13.74 4.17 -5.15
N TYR A 14 14.32 3.28 -4.36
CA TYR A 14 13.69 2.76 -3.15
C TYR A 14 14.74 2.46 -2.07
N VAL A 15 14.40 2.82 -0.83
CA VAL A 15 15.25 2.57 0.35
C VAL A 15 14.97 1.18 0.95
N PRO A 16 15.90 0.61 1.75
CA PRO A 16 15.72 -0.69 2.39
C PRO A 16 14.39 -0.80 3.16
N GLY A 17 13.77 -1.98 3.12
CA GLY A 17 12.49 -2.27 3.79
C GLY A 17 11.25 -1.80 3.01
N VAL A 18 11.39 -0.87 2.06
CA VAL A 18 10.26 -0.44 1.24
C VAL A 18 10.02 -1.43 0.10
N THR A 19 8.77 -1.88 -0.06
CA THR A 19 8.39 -2.87 -1.09
C THR A 19 7.67 -2.20 -2.26
N PRO A 20 8.34 -1.95 -3.41
CA PRO A 20 7.73 -1.26 -4.56
C PRO A 20 6.78 -2.13 -5.40
N THR A 21 6.78 -3.45 -5.19
CA THR A 21 6.19 -4.47 -6.08
C THR A 21 4.78 -4.16 -6.55
N LYS A 22 3.91 -3.68 -5.65
CA LYS A 22 2.52 -3.34 -5.98
C LYS A 22 2.45 -2.25 -7.06
N TRP A 23 3.22 -1.18 -6.92
CA TRP A 23 3.17 -0.04 -7.83
C TRP A 23 3.89 -0.33 -9.14
N VAL A 24 5.00 -1.08 -9.09
CA VAL A 24 5.71 -1.55 -10.30
C VAL A 24 4.82 -2.44 -11.16
N ARG A 25 4.07 -3.37 -10.53
CA ARG A 25 3.10 -4.19 -11.26
C ARG A 25 2.07 -3.34 -11.99
N ILE A 26 1.46 -2.38 -11.30
CA ILE A 26 0.43 -1.50 -11.88
C ILE A 26 1.04 -0.61 -12.98
N TRP A 27 2.28 -0.15 -12.81
CA TRP A 27 2.99 0.61 -13.85
C TRP A 27 3.15 -0.22 -15.13
N ASN A 28 3.73 -1.42 -15.01
CA ASN A 28 3.95 -2.30 -16.16
C ASN A 28 2.65 -2.71 -16.87
N GLU A 29 1.54 -2.81 -16.14
CA GLU A 29 0.21 -3.04 -16.72
C GLU A 29 -0.35 -1.82 -17.48
N ARG A 30 -0.02 -0.60 -17.05
CA ARG A 30 -0.57 0.65 -17.64
C ARG A 30 0.29 1.27 -18.73
N LEU A 31 1.60 1.11 -18.61
CA LEU A 31 2.62 1.72 -19.47
C LEU A 31 3.58 0.62 -19.94
N PRO A 32 3.10 -0.38 -20.71
CA PRO A 32 3.92 -1.52 -21.14
C PRO A 32 5.11 -1.10 -22.01
N ASP A 33 5.00 0.05 -22.69
CA ASP A 33 6.04 0.58 -23.57
C ASP A 33 7.05 1.50 -22.84
N VAL A 34 6.85 1.77 -21.54
CA VAL A 34 7.73 2.62 -20.72
C VAL A 34 8.34 1.76 -19.61
N PRO A 35 9.56 1.22 -19.79
CA PRO A 35 10.19 0.38 -18.78
C PRO A 35 10.40 1.14 -17.46
N LEU A 36 10.05 0.49 -16.35
CA LEU A 36 10.37 0.96 -15.00
C LEU A 36 11.60 0.23 -14.45
N THR A 37 12.64 0.98 -14.14
CA THR A 37 13.87 0.49 -13.51
C THR A 37 13.85 0.80 -12.01
N LEU A 38 14.02 -0.22 -11.19
CA LEU A 38 14.19 -0.06 -9.75
C LEU A 38 15.64 0.23 -9.41
N VAL A 39 15.88 1.28 -8.62
CA VAL A 39 17.20 1.68 -8.16
C VAL A 39 17.25 1.57 -6.64
N GLY A 40 17.94 0.55 -6.12
CA GLY A 40 18.17 0.43 -4.68
C GLY A 40 19.16 1.49 -4.22
N VAL A 41 18.80 2.25 -3.18
CA VAL A 41 19.64 3.32 -2.64
C VAL A 41 19.69 3.23 -1.12
N ALA A 42 20.82 3.60 -0.50
CA ALA A 42 20.88 3.74 0.94
C ALA A 42 19.92 4.85 1.39
N ALA A 43 19.36 4.74 2.60
CA ALA A 43 18.41 5.75 3.10
C ALA A 43 19.02 7.16 3.14
N ALA A 44 20.30 7.27 3.53
CA ALA A 44 21.05 8.53 3.58
C ALA A 44 21.33 9.14 2.20
N GLU A 45 21.35 8.32 1.14
CA GLU A 45 21.70 8.75 -0.22
C GLU A 45 20.46 9.07 -1.07
N ALA A 46 19.27 8.69 -0.59
CA ALA A 46 18.06 8.72 -1.39
C ALA A 46 17.69 10.11 -1.92
N PHE A 47 17.86 11.16 -1.10
CA PHE A 47 17.54 12.52 -1.52
C PHE A 47 18.55 13.08 -2.52
N GLU A 48 19.83 12.81 -2.32
CA GLU A 48 20.88 13.19 -3.28
C GLU A 48 20.71 12.46 -4.61
N ALA A 49 20.30 11.19 -4.59
CA ALA A 49 19.99 10.45 -5.81
C ALA A 49 18.81 11.07 -6.59
N LEU A 50 17.82 11.67 -5.92
CA LEU A 50 16.73 12.38 -6.59
C LEU A 50 17.20 13.74 -7.13
N ARG A 51 17.92 14.52 -6.32
CA ARG A 51 18.45 15.84 -6.73
C ARG A 51 19.42 15.75 -7.90
N GLY A 52 20.28 14.73 -7.90
CA GLY A 52 21.24 14.47 -8.96
C GLY A 52 20.64 13.84 -10.23
N GLY A 53 19.32 13.64 -10.27
CA GLY A 53 18.65 12.99 -11.41
C GLY A 53 19.07 11.53 -11.60
N GLY A 54 19.53 10.85 -10.54
CA GLY A 54 19.81 9.42 -10.53
C GLY A 54 18.54 8.56 -10.57
N ALA A 55 17.42 9.12 -10.12
CA ALA A 55 16.07 8.57 -10.27
C ALA A 55 15.04 9.68 -10.50
N ASP A 56 13.91 9.32 -11.12
CA ASP A 56 12.85 10.28 -11.47
C ASP A 56 11.85 10.45 -10.31
N ALA A 57 11.72 9.42 -9.47
CA ALA A 57 11.01 9.47 -8.20
C ALA A 57 11.62 8.44 -7.22
N GLY A 58 11.31 8.59 -5.93
CA GLY A 58 11.85 7.75 -4.87
C GLY A 58 10.79 7.35 -3.85
N LEU A 59 10.81 6.09 -3.43
CA LEU A 59 10.11 5.63 -2.24
C LEU A 59 11.05 5.75 -1.06
N VAL A 60 10.84 6.79 -0.26
CA VAL A 60 11.77 7.28 0.76
C VAL A 60 11.09 7.35 2.12
N ARG A 61 11.87 7.53 3.18
CA ARG A 61 11.35 7.82 4.52
C ARG A 61 11.31 9.32 4.76
N LEU A 62 10.29 9.78 5.48
CA LEU A 62 10.23 11.15 5.99
C LEU A 62 11.20 11.31 7.18
N PRO A 63 11.70 12.52 7.45
CA PRO A 63 11.36 13.79 6.80
C PRO A 63 12.02 13.97 5.42
N VAL A 64 11.30 14.65 4.52
CA VAL A 64 11.82 15.10 3.21
C VAL A 64 11.87 16.62 3.27
N ASP A 65 13.00 17.22 2.87
CA ASP A 65 13.09 18.67 2.67
C ASP A 65 12.16 19.10 1.55
N ARG A 66 11.14 19.90 1.87
CA ARG A 66 10.10 20.33 0.92
C ARG A 66 10.45 21.58 0.15
N THR A 67 11.68 22.08 0.30
CA THR A 67 12.17 23.26 -0.42
C THR A 67 12.39 22.94 -1.90
N ASP A 68 12.92 21.76 -2.19
CA ASP A 68 13.28 21.32 -3.54
C ASP A 68 12.68 19.95 -3.93
N LEU A 69 12.23 19.16 -2.95
CA LEU A 69 11.57 17.89 -3.18
C LEU A 69 10.07 17.96 -2.84
N SER A 70 9.25 17.53 -3.79
CA SER A 70 7.87 17.17 -3.51
C SER A 70 7.79 15.81 -2.84
N ALA A 71 6.77 15.59 -2.01
CA ALA A 71 6.50 14.26 -1.47
C ALA A 71 5.04 14.03 -1.03
N ILE A 72 4.59 12.79 -1.16
CA ILE A 72 3.26 12.31 -0.78
C ILE A 72 3.44 11.17 0.22
N PRO A 73 2.98 11.31 1.48
CA PRO A 73 2.96 10.20 2.43
C PRO A 73 2.11 9.04 1.90
N LEU A 74 2.63 7.81 2.03
CA LEU A 74 1.99 6.59 1.52
C LEU A 74 1.43 5.75 2.67
N TYR A 75 2.28 5.43 3.66
CA TYR A 75 1.90 4.68 4.84
C TYR A 75 2.86 4.94 6.00
N THR A 76 2.40 4.62 7.20
CA THR A 76 3.19 4.64 8.42
C THR A 76 3.54 3.21 8.81
N GLU A 77 4.78 2.99 9.20
CA GLU A 77 5.31 1.70 9.63
C GLU A 77 5.24 1.61 11.16
N THR A 78 4.84 0.44 11.66
CA THR A 78 4.96 0.13 13.09
C THR A 78 6.43 0.00 13.45
N THR A 79 6.83 0.62 14.55
CA THR A 79 8.16 0.50 15.13
C THR A 79 8.20 -0.71 16.07
N VAL A 80 9.25 -1.52 15.96
CA VAL A 80 9.41 -2.76 16.71
C VAL A 80 10.81 -2.87 17.28
N VAL A 81 10.94 -3.53 18.43
CA VAL A 81 12.23 -3.99 18.96
C VAL A 81 12.52 -5.40 18.46
N VAL A 82 13.71 -5.62 17.93
CA VAL A 82 14.26 -6.91 17.51
C VAL A 82 15.09 -7.47 18.64
N VAL A 83 14.80 -8.72 19.01
CA VAL A 83 15.39 -9.39 20.18
C VAL A 83 15.68 -10.87 19.87
N PRO A 84 16.65 -11.50 20.56
CA PRO A 84 16.77 -12.96 20.59
C PRO A 84 15.50 -13.64 21.09
N LYS A 85 15.18 -14.83 20.57
CA LYS A 85 13.95 -15.55 20.96
C LYS A 85 13.90 -15.99 22.42
N ASP A 86 15.04 -16.06 23.09
CA ASP A 86 15.20 -16.38 24.51
C ASP A 86 15.25 -15.12 25.41
N HIS A 87 15.16 -13.92 24.83
CA HIS A 87 15.07 -12.67 25.58
C HIS A 87 13.73 -12.51 26.31
N LEU A 88 13.72 -11.84 27.47
CA LEU A 88 12.50 -11.65 28.28
C LEU A 88 11.38 -10.93 27.51
N ILE A 89 11.74 -9.94 26.68
CA ILE A 89 10.82 -9.21 25.80
C ILE A 89 10.09 -10.14 24.82
N ALA A 90 10.68 -11.28 24.43
CA ALA A 90 10.00 -12.23 23.54
C ALA A 90 8.75 -12.85 24.17
N ALA A 91 8.60 -12.80 25.50
CA ALA A 91 7.47 -13.37 26.24
C ALA A 91 6.24 -12.46 26.32
N VAL A 92 6.34 -11.18 25.96
CA VAL A 92 5.23 -10.21 25.95
C VAL A 92 4.83 -9.87 24.52
N ASP A 93 3.61 -9.37 24.30
CA ASP A 93 3.11 -9.05 22.95
C ASP A 93 3.52 -7.65 22.44
N GLU A 94 3.80 -6.72 23.35
CA GLU A 94 4.14 -5.32 23.11
C GLU A 94 4.98 -4.79 24.30
N VAL A 95 5.83 -3.80 24.06
CA VAL A 95 6.66 -3.13 25.08
C VAL A 95 6.63 -1.61 24.91
N THR A 96 7.11 -0.90 25.92
CA THR A 96 7.39 0.54 25.91
C THR A 96 8.89 0.80 25.78
N SER A 97 9.26 2.05 25.51
CA SER A 97 10.66 2.49 25.53
C SER A 97 11.31 2.35 26.91
N GLU A 98 10.53 2.50 27.99
CA GLU A 98 10.97 2.33 29.39
C GLU A 98 11.33 0.87 29.69
N ASP A 99 10.62 -0.10 29.12
CA ASP A 99 10.94 -1.53 29.27
C ASP A 99 12.31 -1.90 28.69
N LEU A 100 12.90 -1.05 27.84
CA LEU A 100 14.22 -1.23 27.24
C LEU A 100 15.34 -0.54 28.04
N ALA A 101 15.01 0.20 29.10
CA ALA A 101 15.95 1.13 29.77
C ALA A 101 17.22 0.44 30.31
N ASP A 102 17.10 -0.82 30.76
CA ASP A 102 18.20 -1.58 31.35
C ASP A 102 19.04 -2.34 30.31
N ASP A 103 18.52 -2.51 29.09
CA ASP A 103 19.18 -3.23 28.01
C ASP A 103 20.13 -2.32 27.22
N ILE A 104 21.10 -2.92 26.54
CA ILE A 104 21.87 -2.19 25.52
C ILE A 104 20.99 -2.07 24.29
N VAL A 105 20.74 -0.86 23.82
CA VAL A 105 20.03 -0.62 22.55
C VAL A 105 21.01 -0.10 21.51
N LEU A 106 21.02 -0.77 20.36
CA LEU A 106 21.89 -0.49 19.23
C LEU A 106 21.25 0.58 18.35
N HIS A 107 21.99 1.65 18.09
CA HIS A 107 21.60 2.74 17.19
C HIS A 107 22.56 2.77 16.00
N PRO A 108 22.25 2.11 14.87
CA PRO A 108 23.14 2.09 13.72
C PRO A 108 23.27 3.50 13.10
N LEU A 109 24.31 3.75 12.30
CA LEU A 109 24.52 5.05 11.66
C LEU A 109 23.46 5.35 10.58
N ASP A 110 22.81 4.32 10.04
CA ASP A 110 21.71 4.42 9.07
C ASP A 110 20.31 4.37 9.72
N ASP A 111 20.21 4.64 11.03
CA ASP A 111 18.93 4.65 11.74
C ASP A 111 17.92 5.60 11.07
N THR A 112 16.69 5.12 10.94
CA THR A 112 15.60 5.80 10.23
C THR A 112 14.52 6.32 11.17
N LEU A 113 14.71 6.15 12.49
CA LEU A 113 13.82 6.62 13.53
C LEU A 113 14.31 7.96 14.09
N ASP A 114 13.41 8.94 14.08
CA ASP A 114 13.67 10.29 14.59
C ASP A 114 13.40 10.33 16.11
N TRP A 115 14.37 9.86 16.89
CA TRP A 115 14.30 9.84 18.35
C TRP A 115 14.66 11.21 18.94
N GLU A 116 13.82 11.73 19.83
CA GLU A 116 14.21 12.86 20.70
C GLU A 116 15.21 12.39 21.77
N SER A 117 14.92 11.24 22.40
CA SER A 117 15.82 10.54 23.31
C SER A 117 15.77 9.03 22.99
N PRO A 118 16.84 8.44 22.46
CA PRO A 118 16.88 7.01 22.20
C PRO A 118 16.76 6.19 23.50
N PRO A 119 16.06 5.04 23.50
CA PRO A 119 15.85 4.22 24.68
C PRO A 119 17.07 3.37 25.04
N GLY A 120 17.07 2.84 26.27
CA GLY A 120 18.10 1.91 26.73
C GLY A 120 19.46 2.52 26.94
N ARG A 121 20.41 1.66 27.31
CA ARG A 121 21.82 2.04 27.46
C ARG A 121 22.50 2.05 26.09
N PRO A 122 23.27 3.09 25.74
CA PRO A 122 23.97 3.12 24.46
C PRO A 122 25.08 2.07 24.44
N ALA A 123 25.26 1.42 23.28
CA ALA A 123 26.46 0.63 23.02
C ALA A 123 27.72 1.51 22.97
N ILE A 124 28.88 0.92 23.27
CA ILE A 124 30.18 1.61 23.22
C ILE A 124 30.47 2.13 21.81
N GLU A 125 30.14 1.33 20.79
CA GLU A 125 30.30 1.68 19.39
C GLU A 125 28.98 1.48 18.64
N ARG A 126 28.69 2.40 17.72
CA ARG A 126 27.50 2.34 16.89
C ARG A 126 27.77 1.46 15.67
N PRO A 127 26.89 0.49 15.36
CA PRO A 127 27.02 -0.29 14.13
C PRO A 127 26.94 0.62 12.90
N ALA A 128 27.69 0.28 11.84
CA ALA A 128 27.67 1.08 10.62
C ALA A 128 26.30 1.00 9.91
N THR A 129 25.69 -0.18 9.90
CA THR A 129 24.40 -0.41 9.24
C THR A 129 23.40 -1.14 10.14
N THR A 130 22.13 -1.05 9.78
CA THR A 130 21.04 -1.81 10.41
C THR A 130 21.30 -3.32 10.29
N ALA A 131 21.91 -3.78 9.19
CA ALA A 131 22.29 -5.18 9.01
C ALA A 131 23.35 -5.62 10.03
N ASP A 132 24.39 -4.80 10.25
CA ASP A 132 25.42 -5.08 11.25
C ASP A 132 24.83 -5.09 12.67
N ALA A 133 23.90 -4.17 12.96
CA ALA A 133 23.19 -4.16 14.23
C ALA A 133 22.39 -5.45 14.45
N VAL A 134 21.72 -5.99 13.42
CA VAL A 134 20.99 -7.26 13.52
C VAL A 134 21.92 -8.44 13.84
N GLU A 135 23.13 -8.47 13.28
CA GLU A 135 24.12 -9.50 13.63
C GLU A 135 24.56 -9.41 15.10
N LEU A 136 24.72 -8.19 15.62
CA LEU A 136 25.03 -7.98 17.05
C LEU A 136 23.87 -8.37 17.97
N VAL A 137 22.61 -8.12 17.57
CA VAL A 137 21.44 -8.63 18.31
C VAL A 137 21.46 -10.15 18.34
N ALA A 138 21.74 -10.81 17.21
CA ALA A 138 21.82 -12.27 17.15
C ALA A 138 22.96 -12.84 18.01
N ALA A 139 24.05 -12.09 18.20
CA ALA A 139 25.13 -12.41 19.11
C ALA A 139 24.82 -12.11 20.60
N GLY A 140 23.64 -11.56 20.91
CA GLY A 140 23.22 -11.22 22.27
C GLY A 140 23.90 -9.97 22.84
N VAL A 141 24.46 -9.10 21.98
CA VAL A 141 25.18 -7.88 22.40
C VAL A 141 24.23 -6.78 22.87
N GLY A 142 23.02 -6.74 22.31
CA GLY A 142 22.00 -5.74 22.63
C GLY A 142 20.72 -5.98 21.83
N LEU A 143 19.83 -5.00 21.89
CA LEU A 143 18.54 -4.98 21.19
C LEU A 143 18.57 -3.92 20.09
N LEU A 144 17.65 -3.99 19.14
CA LEU A 144 17.58 -3.03 18.03
C LEU A 144 16.15 -2.57 17.81
N VAL A 145 15.89 -1.27 17.83
CA VAL A 145 14.56 -0.72 17.51
C VAL A 145 14.55 -0.20 16.08
N VAL A 146 13.64 -0.71 15.25
CA VAL A 146 13.55 -0.39 13.81
C VAL A 146 12.10 -0.40 13.32
N PRO A 147 11.80 0.20 12.15
CA PRO A 147 10.57 -0.08 11.44
C PRO A 147 10.39 -1.58 11.18
N GLN A 148 9.17 -2.09 11.32
CA GLN A 148 8.86 -3.51 11.15
C GLN A 148 9.30 -4.06 9.78
N SER A 149 9.32 -3.24 8.74
CA SER A 149 9.79 -3.66 7.43
C SER A 149 11.28 -3.99 7.41
N LEU A 150 12.13 -3.28 8.15
CA LEU A 150 13.55 -3.59 8.29
C LEU A 150 13.76 -4.86 9.12
N ALA A 151 12.97 -5.03 10.20
CA ALA A 151 12.98 -6.29 10.96
C ALA A 151 12.60 -7.50 10.09
N ARG A 152 11.66 -7.33 9.14
CA ARG A 152 11.30 -8.37 8.17
C ARG A 152 12.35 -8.57 7.10
N LEU A 153 12.98 -7.49 6.62
CA LEU A 153 14.04 -7.55 5.61
C LEU A 153 15.24 -8.37 6.11
N HIS A 154 15.63 -8.15 7.37
CA HIS A 154 16.74 -8.83 8.02
C HIS A 154 16.30 -10.01 8.89
N HIS A 155 15.13 -10.58 8.62
CA HIS A 155 14.58 -11.66 9.43
C HIS A 155 15.51 -12.89 9.44
N ARG A 156 15.68 -13.47 10.63
CA ARG A 156 16.44 -14.70 10.87
C ARG A 156 15.78 -15.55 11.95
N ARG A 157 16.10 -16.85 11.97
CA ARG A 157 15.33 -17.86 12.72
C ARG A 157 15.48 -17.78 14.24
N ASP A 158 16.57 -17.22 14.72
CA ASP A 158 16.96 -17.01 16.12
C ASP A 158 16.44 -15.69 16.71
N LEU A 159 15.93 -14.78 15.88
CA LEU A 159 15.38 -13.50 16.30
C LEU A 159 13.84 -13.47 16.22
N THR A 160 13.25 -12.56 16.96
CA THR A 160 11.83 -12.17 16.90
C THR A 160 11.71 -10.66 17.11
N TYR A 161 10.53 -10.09 16.92
CA TYR A 161 10.28 -8.68 17.22
C TYR A 161 8.97 -8.45 17.97
N ARG A 162 8.90 -7.34 18.71
CA ARG A 162 7.69 -6.85 19.41
C ARG A 162 7.45 -5.36 19.12
N PRO A 163 6.19 -4.91 18.92
CA PRO A 163 5.88 -3.49 18.82
C PRO A 163 6.38 -2.71 20.03
N VAL A 164 6.82 -1.48 19.77
CA VAL A 164 7.14 -0.49 20.82
C VAL A 164 6.08 0.61 20.75
N SER A 165 5.21 0.68 21.76
CA SER A 165 3.96 1.45 21.69
C SER A 165 4.14 2.98 21.64
N ASP A 166 5.23 3.47 22.23
CA ASP A 166 5.57 4.88 22.42
C ASP A 166 6.77 5.32 21.56
N ALA A 167 7.27 4.45 20.69
CA ALA A 167 8.37 4.78 19.79
C ALA A 167 7.94 5.73 18.67
N PRO A 168 8.86 6.57 18.14
CA PRO A 168 8.59 7.37 16.96
C PRO A 168 8.24 6.46 15.78
N GLN A 169 7.26 6.89 15.00
CA GLN A 169 6.81 6.14 13.83
C GLN A 169 7.59 6.53 12.58
N SER A 170 7.95 5.55 11.75
CA SER A 170 8.55 5.82 10.44
C SER A 170 7.46 5.95 9.37
N ARG A 171 7.57 6.95 8.49
CA ARG A 171 6.60 7.18 7.41
C ARG A 171 7.28 7.05 6.07
N VAL A 172 6.71 6.21 5.21
CA VAL A 172 7.16 6.05 3.82
C VAL A 172 6.39 7.02 2.94
N ALA A 173 7.09 7.70 2.05
CA ALA A 173 6.55 8.65 1.09
C ALA A 173 7.05 8.37 -0.32
N LEU A 174 6.27 8.76 -1.32
CA LEU A 174 6.77 8.98 -2.66
C LEU A 174 7.36 10.39 -2.69
N SER A 175 8.57 10.57 -3.22
CA SER A 175 9.22 11.87 -3.38
C SER A 175 9.83 12.03 -4.77
N TRP A 176 9.92 13.27 -5.25
CA TRP A 176 10.51 13.62 -6.55
C TRP A 176 10.95 15.11 -6.53
N PRO A 177 11.90 15.54 -7.39
CA PRO A 177 12.26 16.95 -7.51
C PRO A 177 11.05 17.79 -7.93
N GLN A 178 10.76 18.87 -7.21
CA GLN A 178 9.56 19.68 -7.43
C GLN A 178 9.49 20.26 -8.85
N ASP A 179 10.63 20.73 -9.36
CA ASP A 179 10.74 21.35 -10.67
C ASP A 179 10.69 20.32 -11.83
N GLU A 180 10.81 19.03 -11.53
CA GLU A 180 10.83 17.91 -12.50
C GLU A 180 9.54 17.07 -12.42
N THR A 181 8.39 17.73 -12.25
CA THR A 181 7.09 17.04 -12.27
C THR A 181 6.67 16.72 -13.71
N THR A 182 7.26 15.66 -14.26
CA THR A 182 6.98 15.18 -15.63
C THR A 182 5.65 14.42 -15.73
N ASP A 183 5.16 14.20 -16.95
CA ASP A 183 3.96 13.37 -17.20
C ASP A 183 4.12 11.95 -16.61
N LEU A 184 5.31 11.36 -16.67
CA LEU A 184 5.58 10.04 -16.11
C LEU A 184 5.51 10.04 -14.57
N VAL A 185 6.03 11.09 -13.92
CA VAL A 185 5.89 11.30 -12.48
C VAL A 185 4.42 11.44 -12.10
N GLU A 186 3.64 12.24 -12.84
CA GLU A 186 2.19 12.39 -12.62
C GLU A 186 1.41 11.08 -12.77
N GLN A 187 1.78 10.25 -13.76
CA GLN A 187 1.21 8.91 -13.91
C GLN A 187 1.54 8.02 -12.71
N PHE A 188 2.79 8.03 -12.23
CA PHE A 188 3.20 7.26 -11.07
C PHE A 188 2.48 7.74 -9.80
N ILE A 189 2.36 9.07 -9.61
CA ILE A 189 1.54 9.69 -8.56
C ILE A 189 0.10 9.17 -8.62
N GLY A 190 -0.46 9.03 -9.83
CA GLY A 190 -1.79 8.45 -10.00
C GLY A 190 -1.89 7.00 -9.58
N ILE A 191 -0.87 6.20 -9.86
CA ILE A 191 -0.79 4.81 -9.44
C ILE A 191 -0.70 4.68 -7.92
N VAL A 192 0.18 5.45 -7.26
CA VAL A 192 0.31 5.38 -5.79
C VAL A 192 -0.96 5.86 -5.07
N ARG A 193 -1.68 6.83 -5.64
CA ARG A 193 -2.99 7.30 -5.14
C ARG A 193 -4.16 6.37 -5.50
N GLY A 194 -3.92 5.29 -6.24
CA GLY A 194 -4.96 4.34 -6.62
C GLY A 194 -5.95 4.85 -7.69
N ARG A 195 -5.62 5.90 -8.45
CA ARG A 195 -6.45 6.36 -9.59
C ARG A 195 -6.60 5.20 -10.56
N THR A 196 -7.82 4.83 -10.95
CA THR A 196 -8.07 3.79 -11.97
C THR A 196 -7.82 4.35 -13.37
N VAL A 197 -7.58 3.47 -14.36
CA VAL A 197 -7.27 3.84 -15.76
C VAL A 197 -8.38 4.69 -16.40
N ASN A 198 -9.61 4.62 -15.88
CA ASN A 198 -10.77 5.41 -16.34
C ASN A 198 -10.97 6.74 -15.60
N SER A 199 -10.01 7.20 -14.79
CA SER A 199 -10.13 8.46 -14.06
C SER A 199 -9.89 9.67 -14.99
N THR A 200 -10.96 10.15 -15.63
CA THR A 200 -10.95 11.33 -16.51
C THR A 200 -10.90 12.66 -15.73
N ARG A 201 -9.83 12.90 -14.98
CA ARG A 201 -9.42 14.26 -14.55
C ARG A 201 -7.98 14.45 -14.99
N GLY A 202 -7.80 14.91 -16.22
CA GLY A 202 -6.46 15.14 -16.79
C GLY A 202 -6.42 15.23 -18.31
N ARG A 203 -7.46 14.78 -19.03
CA ARG A 203 -7.55 15.08 -20.47
C ARG A 203 -8.09 16.51 -20.64
N PRO A 204 -7.36 17.44 -21.28
CA PRO A 204 -7.98 18.67 -21.75
C PRO A 204 -9.14 18.28 -22.68
N PRO A 205 -10.28 18.97 -22.65
CA PRO A 205 -11.36 18.69 -23.59
C PRO A 205 -10.81 18.80 -25.01
N ALA A 206 -10.80 17.68 -25.74
CA ALA A 206 -10.63 17.74 -27.18
C ALA A 206 -11.76 18.63 -27.70
N GLU A 207 -11.39 19.69 -28.41
CA GLU A 207 -12.29 20.69 -28.96
C GLU A 207 -13.50 20.02 -29.62
N ALA A 208 -14.69 20.36 -29.12
CA ALA A 208 -15.94 19.86 -29.66
C ALA A 208 -16.13 20.43 -31.07
N GLN A 209 -15.93 19.58 -32.08
CA GLN A 209 -16.37 19.88 -33.44
C GLN A 209 -17.89 20.11 -33.46
N PRO A 210 -18.39 21.19 -34.07
CA PRO A 210 -19.81 21.53 -34.03
C PRO A 210 -20.64 20.52 -34.82
N LYS A 211 -21.61 19.88 -34.14
CA LYS A 211 -22.60 19.01 -34.77
C LYS A 211 -23.50 19.82 -35.70
N ALA A 212 -23.49 19.49 -36.99
CA ALA A 212 -24.41 20.00 -37.99
C ALA A 212 -25.86 19.64 -37.64
N LYS A 213 -26.75 20.60 -37.89
CA LYS A 213 -28.19 20.61 -37.60
C LYS A 213 -28.93 19.49 -38.35
N ALA A 214 -29.77 18.74 -37.64
CA ALA A 214 -30.80 17.90 -38.23
C ALA A 214 -32.09 18.71 -38.40
N THR A 215 -32.34 19.17 -39.62
CA THR A 215 -33.65 19.59 -40.11
C THR A 215 -34.02 18.70 -41.30
N ASP A 216 -35.31 18.41 -41.43
CA ASP A 216 -36.00 17.73 -42.54
C ASP A 216 -36.35 16.23 -42.36
N LYS A 217 -37.50 15.99 -41.73
CA LYS A 217 -38.47 14.98 -42.20
C LYS A 217 -39.90 15.49 -41.99
N ALA A 218 -40.35 16.31 -42.94
CA ALA A 218 -41.77 16.53 -43.19
C ALA A 218 -42.24 15.58 -44.31
N ARG A 219 -43.51 15.14 -44.21
CA ARG A 219 -44.39 14.71 -45.32
C ARG A 219 -44.09 13.36 -46.02
N ALA A 220 -44.88 12.34 -45.66
CA ALA A 220 -45.61 11.45 -46.57
C ALA A 220 -46.50 10.51 -45.73
N LYS A 221 -47.72 10.92 -45.35
CA LYS A 221 -48.98 10.65 -46.05
C LYS A 221 -49.23 9.16 -46.36
N ALA A 222 -50.20 8.61 -45.63
CA ALA A 222 -51.41 7.99 -46.14
C ALA A 222 -51.28 6.77 -47.09
N ARG A 223 -51.51 5.59 -46.52
CA ARG A 223 -52.24 4.39 -47.02
C ARG A 223 -52.03 3.36 -45.90
N SER A 224 -53.01 2.75 -45.24
CA SER A 224 -54.36 2.37 -45.61
C SER A 224 -55.16 2.04 -44.33
N GLN A 225 -56.38 2.59 -44.22
CA GLN A 225 -57.46 1.90 -43.51
C GLN A 225 -57.85 0.66 -44.34
N ASP A 226 -58.17 -0.47 -43.70
CA ASP A 226 -59.56 -0.99 -43.65
C ASP A 226 -59.65 -2.37 -42.95
N LYS A 227 -60.78 -2.56 -42.25
CA LYS A 227 -61.42 -3.77 -41.68
C LYS A 227 -60.80 -4.39 -40.42
N GLY A 228 -61.52 -4.65 -39.33
CA GLY A 228 -62.96 -4.58 -39.04
C GLY A 228 -63.32 -5.62 -37.96
N GLY A 229 -64.30 -5.30 -37.09
CA GLY A 229 -65.04 -6.25 -36.22
C GLY A 229 -64.43 -6.51 -34.83
N ALA A 230 -64.90 -5.90 -33.74
CA ALA A 230 -66.14 -6.19 -32.98
C ALA A 230 -66.05 -7.44 -32.07
N GLN A 231 -65.94 -7.24 -30.74
CA GLN A 231 -66.96 -7.58 -29.70
C GLN A 231 -66.39 -7.88 -28.30
N ARG A 232 -66.96 -7.14 -27.32
CA ARG A 232 -67.45 -7.55 -25.99
C ARG A 232 -66.48 -8.04 -24.88
N LYS A 233 -66.29 -7.15 -23.89
CA LYS A 233 -66.34 -7.44 -22.43
C LYS A 233 -67.79 -7.86 -22.03
N PRO A 234 -68.11 -8.48 -20.85
CA PRO A 234 -67.58 -8.14 -19.51
C PRO A 234 -67.40 -9.35 -18.53
N ALA A 235 -66.49 -9.28 -17.55
CA ALA A 235 -66.66 -8.91 -16.13
C ALA A 235 -66.86 -10.07 -15.12
N ALA A 236 -66.14 -9.89 -14.00
CA ALA A 236 -66.44 -10.25 -12.61
C ALA A 236 -66.46 -11.73 -12.16
N GLY A 237 -65.83 -11.99 -11.01
CA GLY A 237 -65.94 -13.26 -10.31
C GLY A 237 -64.89 -13.48 -9.21
N THR A 238 -64.99 -12.72 -8.13
CA THR A 238 -64.36 -12.95 -6.82
C THR A 238 -64.54 -14.38 -6.28
N SER A 239 -63.54 -14.92 -5.57
CA SER A 239 -63.75 -15.47 -4.23
C SER A 239 -62.43 -15.82 -3.54
N ALA A 240 -62.44 -15.59 -2.23
CA ALA A 240 -61.37 -15.82 -1.29
C ALA A 240 -61.31 -17.29 -0.85
N GLY A 241 -60.15 -17.74 -0.39
CA GLY A 241 -59.97 -19.04 0.27
C GLY A 241 -58.68 -19.05 1.07
N ARG A 242 -58.81 -19.29 2.37
CA ARG A 242 -57.84 -18.99 3.43
C ARG A 242 -57.28 -20.30 4.02
N SER A 243 -56.01 -20.25 4.44
CA SER A 243 -55.35 -21.19 5.38
C SER A 243 -55.06 -22.60 4.82
N SER A 244 -54.09 -23.39 5.29
CA SER A 244 -53.39 -23.43 6.57
C SER A 244 -52.15 -24.34 6.50
N ARG A 245 -51.24 -24.17 7.47
CA ARG A 245 -50.44 -25.19 8.19
C ARG A 245 -49.53 -26.15 7.39
N ALA A 246 -48.22 -26.12 7.60
CA ALA A 246 -47.44 -26.59 8.76
C ALA A 246 -46.92 -28.04 8.60
N GLY A 247 -45.65 -28.22 8.95
CA GLY A 247 -44.94 -29.50 9.07
C GLY A 247 -43.43 -29.23 9.00
N SER A 248 -42.73 -28.84 10.06
CA SER A 248 -42.25 -29.64 11.20
C SER A 248 -41.46 -30.89 10.81
N GLY A 249 -40.15 -30.88 11.12
CA GLY A 249 -39.26 -32.03 11.06
C GLY A 249 -37.95 -31.73 11.79
N ALA A 250 -37.97 -31.85 13.11
CA ALA A 250 -36.80 -31.84 13.99
C ALA A 250 -36.56 -33.26 14.54
N ALA A 251 -35.30 -33.69 14.65
CA ALA A 251 -34.73 -34.53 15.72
C ALA A 251 -33.31 -34.97 15.29
N ARG A 252 -32.22 -34.64 16.00
CA ARG A 252 -31.75 -35.07 17.34
C ARG A 252 -31.28 -36.54 17.43
N GLY A 253 -30.02 -36.69 17.87
CA GLY A 253 -29.45 -37.87 18.54
C GLY A 253 -28.00 -38.10 18.09
N GLY A 254 -26.98 -38.28 18.93
CA GLY A 254 -26.90 -38.38 20.39
C GLY A 254 -25.44 -38.63 20.83
N LYS A 255 -25.03 -37.88 21.85
CA LYS A 255 -24.07 -38.15 22.95
C LYS A 255 -23.14 -39.40 22.99
N ARG A 256 -21.94 -39.10 23.50
CA ARG A 256 -21.16 -39.71 24.64
C ARG A 256 -20.06 -40.74 24.35
N GLY A 257 -18.89 -40.48 24.94
CA GLY A 257 -17.90 -41.52 25.29
C GLY A 257 -16.52 -40.98 25.70
N ARG A 258 -16.32 -40.61 26.97
CA ARG A 258 -15.01 -40.59 27.64
C ARG A 258 -14.95 -41.80 28.58
N PRO A 259 -13.76 -42.42 28.75
CA PRO A 259 -13.37 -42.82 30.09
C PRO A 259 -11.94 -42.39 30.44
N ARG A 260 -11.75 -42.09 31.72
CA ARG A 260 -10.47 -42.03 32.42
C ARG A 260 -10.04 -43.47 32.75
N ARG A 261 -8.73 -43.74 32.75
CA ARG A 261 -8.14 -44.69 33.72
C ARG A 261 -6.72 -44.27 34.08
N ARG A 262 -6.46 -44.27 35.39
CA ARG A 262 -5.15 -44.19 36.03
C ARG A 262 -4.40 -45.51 35.82
N SER A 263 -3.07 -45.42 35.76
CA SER A 263 -2.13 -46.25 36.50
C SER A 263 -0.94 -45.35 36.84
#